data_AF-A0A1S2UVN1-F1
#
_entry.id   AF-A0A1S2UVN1-F1
#
_cell.length_a   1.000
_cell.length_b   1.000
_cell.length_c   1.000
_cell.angle_alpha   90.00
_cell.angle_beta   90.00
_cell.angle_gamma   90.00
#
_symmetry.space_group_name_H-M   'P 1'
#
loop_
_entity.id
_entity.type
_entity.pdbx_description
1 polymer ?
#
loop_
_entity_poly.entity_id
_entity_poly.type
_entity_poly.pdbx_seq_one_letter_code
_entity_poly.pdbx_strand_id
1 'polypeptide(L)'
;MSISSIELDADRDRRLEQEYWVQADAARSCNCMSMAQALASEFGISVEDGELLAGSEITAHESDDGFVYSYWINFEPEAQGELRADLLARFGSLEYDLHANFFDDVEPA
;
A
#
# COMPACT_ATOMS: atom_id res chain seq x y z
N MET A 1 -41.55 -34.82 -17.72
CA MET A 1 -40.25 -34.60 -17.04
C MET A 1 -39.48 -33.61 -17.89
N SER A 2 -39.51 -32.34 -17.53
CA SER A 2 -38.72 -31.30 -18.19
C SER A 2 -38.13 -30.46 -17.06
N ILE A 3 -36.85 -30.67 -16.76
CA ILE A 3 -36.11 -29.81 -15.85
C ILE A 3 -35.28 -28.91 -16.77
N SER A 4 -35.62 -27.62 -16.72
CA SER A 4 -35.21 -26.57 -17.64
C SER A 4 -33.68 -26.47 -17.75
N SER A 5 -33.13 -26.81 -18.92
CA SER A 5 -31.74 -26.53 -19.29
C SER A 5 -31.37 -25.04 -19.22
N ILE A 6 -32.35 -24.15 -19.02
CA ILE A 6 -32.20 -22.70 -18.94
C ILE A 6 -31.70 -22.21 -17.58
N GLU A 7 -31.91 -22.97 -16.51
CA GLU A 7 -31.49 -22.57 -15.15
C GLU A 7 -29.99 -22.82 -14.88
N LEU A 8 -29.36 -23.66 -15.72
CA LEU A 8 -27.95 -24.05 -15.61
C LEU A 8 -26.99 -23.08 -16.34
N ASP A 9 -27.52 -22.31 -17.30
CA ASP A 9 -26.74 -21.36 -18.10
C ASP A 9 -26.45 -20.07 -17.31
N ALA A 10 -27.48 -19.49 -16.68
CA ALA A 10 -27.35 -18.27 -15.87
C ALA A 10 -26.51 -18.47 -14.59
N ASP A 11 -26.54 -19.66 -14.00
CA ASP A 11 -25.70 -19.99 -12.83
C ASP A 11 -24.23 -20.19 -13.24
N ARG A 12 -23.99 -20.67 -14.46
CA ARG A 12 -22.65 -20.81 -15.05
C ARG A 12 -22.03 -19.47 -15.39
N ASP A 13 -22.78 -18.56 -16.00
CA ASP A 13 -22.31 -17.21 -16.32
C ASP A 13 -21.96 -16.44 -15.03
N ARG A 14 -22.84 -16.48 -14.02
CA ARG A 14 -22.57 -15.83 -12.72
C ARG A 14 -21.31 -16.37 -12.04
N ARG A 15 -21.06 -17.68 -12.13
CA ARG A 15 -19.86 -18.30 -11.55
C ARG A 15 -18.59 -17.94 -12.32
N LEU A 16 -18.66 -17.89 -13.66
CA LEU A 16 -17.55 -17.43 -14.50
C LEU A 16 -17.22 -15.95 -14.26
N GLU A 17 -18.23 -15.10 -14.06
CA GLU A 17 -18.03 -13.70 -13.69
C GLU A 17 -17.38 -13.56 -12.31
N GLN A 18 -17.79 -14.35 -11.32
CA GLN A 18 -17.14 -14.38 -10.00
C GLN A 18 -15.68 -14.85 -10.09
N GLU A 19 -15.39 -15.91 -10.84
CA GLU A 19 -14.03 -16.39 -11.05
C GLU A 19 -13.15 -15.37 -11.79
N TYR A 20 -13.74 -14.61 -12.72
CA TYR A 20 -13.09 -13.50 -13.40
C TYR A 20 -12.76 -12.35 -12.44
N TRP A 21 -13.70 -11.95 -11.57
CA TRP A 21 -13.44 -10.92 -10.57
C TRP A 21 -12.41 -11.36 -9.53
N VAL A 22 -12.42 -12.63 -9.08
CA VAL A 22 -11.41 -13.18 -8.16
C VAL A 22 -10.02 -13.19 -8.81
N GLN A 23 -9.91 -13.55 -10.10
CA GLN A 23 -8.63 -13.50 -10.81
C GLN A 23 -8.16 -12.07 -11.07
N ALA A 24 -9.06 -11.14 -11.39
CA ALA A 24 -8.74 -9.73 -11.59
C ALA A 24 -8.29 -9.05 -10.28
N ASP A 25 -8.92 -9.41 -9.16
CA ASP A 25 -8.56 -8.96 -7.82
C ASP A 25 -7.21 -9.55 -7.39
N ALA A 26 -6.99 -10.85 -7.61
CA ALA A 26 -5.70 -11.48 -7.40
C ALA A 26 -4.60 -10.82 -8.27
N ALA A 27 -4.87 -10.55 -9.55
CA ALA A 27 -3.91 -9.89 -10.44
C ALA A 27 -3.59 -8.44 -10.03
N ARG A 28 -4.52 -7.74 -9.38
CA ARG A 28 -4.27 -6.44 -8.74
C ARG A 28 -3.49 -6.57 -7.44
N SER A 29 -3.78 -7.59 -6.64
CA SER A 29 -3.11 -7.86 -5.36
C SER A 29 -1.69 -8.42 -5.54
N CYS A 30 -1.38 -9.10 -6.66
CA CYS A 30 -0.12 -9.82 -6.85
C CYS A 30 1.16 -8.96 -6.92
N ASN A 31 1.07 -7.62 -6.92
CA ASN A 31 2.24 -6.74 -6.94
C ASN A 31 2.23 -5.63 -5.88
N CYS A 32 1.19 -5.56 -5.04
CA CYS A 32 1.14 -4.58 -3.97
C CYS A 32 2.04 -5.04 -2.81
N MET A 33 2.93 -4.16 -2.36
CA MET A 33 3.80 -4.36 -1.21
C MET A 33 3.12 -3.84 0.05
N SER A 34 3.47 -4.39 1.21
CA SER A 34 3.02 -3.78 2.47
C SER A 34 3.68 -2.41 2.68
N MET A 35 3.06 -1.53 3.48
CA MET A 35 3.65 -0.24 3.87
C MET A 35 5.10 -0.40 4.37
N ALA A 36 5.34 -1.40 5.21
CA ALA A 36 6.66 -1.70 5.75
C ALA A 36 7.68 -2.05 4.66
N GLN A 37 7.27 -2.83 3.65
CA GLN A 37 8.13 -3.19 2.53
C GLN A 37 8.44 -1.99 1.63
N ALA A 38 7.45 -1.14 1.38
CA ALA A 38 7.64 0.09 0.60
C ALA A 38 8.60 1.06 1.30
N LEU A 39 8.43 1.28 2.62
CA LEU A 39 9.34 2.09 3.43
C LEU A 39 10.75 1.49 3.48
N ALA A 40 10.86 0.17 3.64
CA ALA A 40 12.15 -0.51 3.63
C ALA A 40 12.91 -0.32 2.31
N SER A 41 12.18 -0.43 1.18
CA SER A 41 12.75 -0.20 -0.14
C SER A 41 13.14 1.27 -0.36
N GLU A 42 12.31 2.23 0.06
CA GLU A 42 12.54 3.65 -0.14
C GLU A 42 13.73 4.17 0.69
N PHE A 43 13.81 3.76 1.96
CA PHE A 43 14.85 4.25 2.89
C PHE A 43 16.08 3.35 2.97
N GLY A 44 16.07 2.19 2.29
CA GLY A 44 17.17 1.22 2.34
C GLY A 44 17.39 0.66 3.75
N ILE A 45 16.30 0.40 4.47
CA ILE A 45 16.28 -0.17 5.81
C ILE A 45 15.73 -1.61 5.77
N SER A 46 15.76 -2.32 6.90
CA SER A 46 15.16 -3.65 6.97
C SER A 46 13.63 -3.57 6.94
N VAL A 47 12.96 -4.65 6.53
CA VAL A 47 11.49 -4.72 6.59
C VAL A 47 11.01 -4.62 8.04
N GLU A 48 11.73 -5.19 9.00
CA GLU A 48 11.44 -5.10 10.44
C GLU A 48 11.46 -3.64 10.93
N ASP A 49 12.45 -2.86 10.48
CA ASP A 49 12.50 -1.42 10.76
C ASP A 49 11.35 -0.68 10.06
N GLY A 50 11.03 -1.06 8.82
CA GLY A 50 9.88 -0.54 8.08
C GLY A 50 8.55 -0.81 8.78
N GLU A 51 8.40 -1.95 9.47
CA GLU A 51 7.21 -2.28 10.26
C GLU A 51 7.05 -1.35 11.47
N LEU A 52 8.17 -0.95 12.10
CA LEU A 52 8.14 0.06 13.16
C LEU A 52 7.66 1.41 12.61
N LEU A 53 8.14 1.78 11.42
CA LEU A 53 7.79 3.07 10.81
C LEU A 53 6.41 3.09 10.15
N ALA A 54 5.81 1.94 9.84
CA ALA A 54 4.54 1.86 9.13
C ALA A 54 3.37 2.52 9.89
N GLY A 55 3.48 2.68 11.22
CA GLY A 55 2.52 3.39 12.06
C GLY A 55 2.67 4.92 12.07
N SER A 56 3.64 5.46 11.34
CA SER A 56 3.97 6.88 11.37
C SER A 56 2.86 7.74 10.77
N GLU A 57 2.74 8.97 11.27
CA GLU A 57 1.76 9.90 10.76
C GLU A 57 2.13 10.37 9.36
N ILE A 58 1.16 10.31 8.45
CA ILE A 58 1.32 10.71 7.05
C ILE A 58 0.31 11.82 6.77
N THR A 59 0.83 12.97 6.38
CA THR A 59 0.04 14.13 5.97
C THR A 59 0.12 14.27 4.46
N ALA A 60 -1.02 14.22 3.78
CA ALA A 60 -1.08 14.52 2.36
C ALA A 60 -0.84 16.02 2.12
N HIS A 61 0.08 16.33 1.23
CA HIS A 61 0.31 17.68 0.75
C HIS A 61 -0.56 17.88 -0.49
N GLU A 62 -1.71 18.52 -0.29
CA GLU A 62 -2.69 18.80 -1.32
C GLU A 62 -2.62 20.24 -1.82
N SER A 63 -2.91 20.41 -3.11
CA SER A 63 -3.14 21.72 -3.72
C SER A 63 -4.55 22.23 -3.35
N ASP A 64 -4.80 23.53 -3.55
CA ASP A 64 -6.14 24.13 -3.35
C ASP A 64 -7.23 23.42 -4.19
N ASP A 65 -6.86 22.87 -5.34
CA ASP A 65 -7.71 22.07 -6.23
C ASP A 65 -7.90 20.60 -5.79
N GLY A 66 -7.35 20.19 -4.63
CA GLY A 66 -7.48 18.84 -4.06
C GLY A 66 -6.53 17.78 -4.65
N PHE A 67 -5.53 18.17 -5.43
CA PHE A 67 -4.53 17.25 -5.97
C PHE A 67 -3.35 17.09 -5.00
N VAL A 68 -3.09 15.85 -4.59
CA VAL A 68 -1.92 15.49 -3.77
C VAL A 68 -0.68 15.44 -4.66
N TYR A 69 0.35 16.20 -4.30
CA TYR A 69 1.63 16.24 -5.01
C TYR A 69 2.75 15.52 -4.25
N SER A 70 2.63 15.42 -2.93
CA SER A 70 3.52 14.64 -2.08
C SER A 70 2.83 14.26 -0.78
N TYR A 71 3.47 13.40 0.00
CA TYR A 71 3.04 13.05 1.34
C TYR A 71 4.17 13.33 2.32
N TRP A 72 3.88 14.08 3.36
CA TRP A 72 4.84 14.31 4.44
C TRP A 72 4.67 13.22 5.51
N ILE A 73 5.71 12.44 5.75
CA ILE A 73 5.76 11.44 6.81
C ILE A 73 6.68 11.90 7.96
N ASN A 74 6.23 11.71 9.19
CA ASN A 74 7.02 11.99 10.40
C ASN A 74 7.33 10.70 11.16
N PHE A 75 8.60 10.29 11.15
CA PHE A 75 9.10 9.12 11.88
C PHE A 75 9.46 9.42 13.34
N GLU A 76 9.44 10.66 13.82
CA GLU A 76 9.75 10.97 15.23
C GLU A 76 9.01 10.13 16.29
N PRO A 77 7.69 9.86 16.18
CA PRO A 77 7.00 9.04 17.17
C PRO A 77 7.42 7.56 17.14
N GLU A 78 7.70 7.03 15.95
CA GLU A 78 7.91 5.59 15.74
C GLU A 78 9.40 5.18 15.74
N ALA A 79 10.30 6.06 15.27
CA ALA A 79 11.72 5.78 15.19
C ALA A 79 12.37 5.81 16.58
N GLN A 80 12.85 4.65 17.03
CA GLN A 80 13.47 4.50 18.35
C GLN A 80 14.87 3.91 18.26
N GLY A 81 15.72 4.23 19.25
CA GLY A 81 17.03 3.62 19.43
C GLY A 81 17.98 3.79 18.23
N GLU A 82 18.49 2.67 17.73
CA GLU A 82 19.46 2.62 16.63
C GLU A 82 18.87 3.05 15.29
N LEU A 83 17.61 2.70 14.99
CA LEU A 83 16.92 3.11 13.76
C LEU A 83 16.84 4.63 13.65
N ARG A 84 16.47 5.29 14.75
CA ARG A 84 16.43 6.76 14.81
C ARG A 84 17.81 7.38 14.54
N ALA A 85 18.85 6.84 15.17
CA ALA A 85 20.20 7.34 15.00
C ALA A 85 20.73 7.13 13.57
N ASP A 86 20.40 5.99 12.96
CA ASP A 86 20.76 5.66 11.58
C ASP A 86 20.06 6.59 10.58
N LEU A 87 18.74 6.78 10.70
CA LEU A 87 17.98 7.71 9.85
C LEU A 87 18.51 9.16 9.96
N LEU A 88 18.75 9.64 11.18
CA LEU A 88 19.35 10.96 11.41
C LEU A 88 20.77 11.06 10.84
N ALA A 89 21.59 10.01 10.94
CA ALA A 89 22.95 10.01 10.42
C ALA A 89 22.98 9.97 8.88
N ARG A 90 22.05 9.23 8.25
CA ARG A 90 21.99 9.08 6.79
C ARG A 90 21.35 10.29 6.11
N PHE A 91 20.28 10.81 6.67
CA PHE A 91 19.42 11.78 5.98
C PHE A 91 19.29 13.13 6.73
N GLY A 92 19.71 13.20 7.99
CA GLY A 92 19.71 14.45 8.77
C GLY A 92 18.36 14.88 9.35
N SER A 93 17.28 14.11 9.12
CA SER A 93 15.92 14.41 9.57
C SER A 93 15.16 13.13 9.93
N LEU A 94 14.01 13.26 10.60
CA LEU A 94 13.01 12.18 10.76
C LEU A 94 11.71 12.51 10.01
N GLU A 95 11.66 13.66 9.37
CA GLU A 95 10.57 14.20 8.60
C GLU A 95 10.94 14.15 7.12
N TYR A 96 10.11 13.49 6.30
CA TYR A 96 10.42 13.20 4.90
C TYR A 96 9.24 13.45 3.98
N ASP A 97 9.55 13.89 2.77
CA ASP A 97 8.57 14.04 1.69
C ASP A 97 8.62 12.78 0.81
N LEU A 98 7.52 12.03 0.82
CA LEU A 98 7.28 10.87 -0.03
C LEU A 98 6.61 11.34 -1.34
N HIS A 99 7.00 10.71 -2.43
CA HIS A 99 6.44 11.00 -3.74
C HIS A 99 4.93 10.66 -3.79
N ALA A 100 4.13 11.40 -4.57
CA ALA A 100 2.69 11.14 -4.72
C ALA A 100 2.36 9.69 -5.14
N ASN A 101 3.25 9.07 -5.92
CA ASN A 101 3.06 7.69 -6.40
C ASN A 101 3.55 6.63 -5.40
N PHE A 102 4.04 7.01 -4.21
CA PHE A 102 4.55 6.05 -3.22
C PHE A 102 3.54 4.96 -2.89
N PHE A 103 2.25 5.31 -2.86
CA PHE A 103 1.16 4.39 -2.53
C PHE A 103 0.59 3.58 -3.71
N ASP A 104 1.06 3.81 -4.95
CA ASP A 104 0.49 3.12 -6.14
C ASP A 104 0.74 1.60 -6.07
N ASP A 105 1.88 1.22 -5.51
CA ASP A 105 2.29 -0.17 -5.28
C ASP A 105 2.09 -0.61 -3.82
N VAL A 106 1.39 0.16 -2.98
CA VAL A 106 1.19 -0.18 -1.55
C VAL A 106 -0.20 -0.75 -1.34
N GLU A 107 -0.29 -1.86 -0.60
CA GLU A 107 -1.59 -2.42 -0.22
C GLU A 107 -2.41 -1.41 0.59
N PRO A 108 -3.69 -1.18 0.24
CA PRO A 108 -4.56 -0.32 1.04
C PRO A 108 -4.76 -0.93 2.44
N ALA A 109 -4.48 -0.14 3.47
CA ALA A 109 -4.58 -0.53 4.88
C ALA A 109 -6.02 -0.72 5.39
#